data_AF-A0A3D3VTB1-F1
#
_entry.id   AF-A0A3D3VTB1-F1
#
_cell.length_a   1.000
_cell.length_b   1.000
_cell.length_c   1.000
_cell.angle_alpha   90.00
_cell.angle_beta   90.00
_cell.angle_gamma   90.00
#
_symmetry.space_group_name_H-M   'P 1'
#
loop_
_entity.id
_entity.type
_entity.pdbx_description
1 polymer ?
#
loop_
_entity_poly.entity_id
_entity_poly.type
_entity_poly.pdbx_seq_one_letter_code
_entity_poly.pdbx_strand_id
1 'polypeptide(L)'
;MSILPKLREDFQSAESAVGYANLGMFADALAELDHLSPQMTLDDGVQEFKLRLLERAGRWQDAAGLAARLATNHPDESRWFIAWAFAKRRSDSLETASKILTDAASLHPKDPLIQFNLGCYAAQRGDLTTAQTYVRRAIELDHDLEKLAHQDPDLEPLRQAHLID
;
A
#
# COMPACT_ATOMS: atom_id res chain seq x y z
N MET A 1 -33.55 -0.89 -20.83
CA MET A 1 -33.54 0.04 -19.68
C MET A 1 -32.46 1.08 -19.96
N SER A 2 -32.75 2.37 -19.84
CA SER A 2 -31.79 3.43 -20.22
C SER A 2 -30.59 3.44 -19.27
N ILE A 3 -29.37 3.47 -19.80
CA ILE A 3 -28.10 3.43 -19.03
C ILE A 3 -27.77 4.82 -18.46
N LEU A 4 -28.30 5.89 -19.06
CA LEU A 4 -27.99 7.28 -18.75
C LEU A 4 -28.32 7.72 -17.30
N PRO A 5 -29.45 7.31 -16.69
CA PRO A 5 -29.74 7.68 -15.30
C PRO A 5 -28.73 7.08 -14.32
N LYS A 6 -28.38 5.80 -14.47
CA LYS A 6 -27.44 5.14 -13.56
C LYS A 6 -26.03 5.70 -13.69
N LEU A 7 -25.59 6.00 -14.91
CA LEU A 7 -24.30 6.66 -15.14
C LEU A 7 -24.22 8.03 -14.44
N ARG A 8 -25.32 8.78 -14.41
CA ARG A 8 -25.37 10.08 -13.71
C ARG A 8 -25.27 9.91 -12.19
N GLU A 9 -25.95 8.90 -11.63
CA GLU A 9 -25.87 8.58 -10.20
C GLU A 9 -24.46 8.15 -9.79
N ASP A 10 -23.82 7.30 -10.60
CA ASP A 10 -22.45 6.85 -10.34
C ASP A 10 -21.47 8.04 -10.37
N PHE A 11 -21.63 8.94 -11.34
CA PHE A 11 -20.83 10.16 -11.42
C PHE A 11 -21.00 11.06 -10.18
N GLN A 12 -22.24 11.29 -9.75
CA GLN A 12 -22.53 12.10 -8.55
C GLN A 12 -21.96 11.47 -7.27
N SER A 13 -22.04 10.15 -7.13
CA SER A 13 -21.51 9.43 -5.97
C SER A 13 -19.98 9.50 -5.97
N ALA A 14 -19.33 9.34 -7.13
CA ALA A 14 -17.88 9.48 -7.26
C ALA A 14 -17.38 10.90 -6.94
N GLU A 15 -18.08 11.94 -7.43
CA GLU A 15 -17.76 13.34 -7.09
C GLU A 15 -17.89 13.60 -5.58
N SER A 16 -18.95 13.09 -4.97
CA SER A 16 -19.20 13.22 -3.52
C SER A 16 -18.12 12.50 -2.71
N ALA A 17 -17.73 11.29 -3.12
CA ALA A 17 -16.64 10.54 -2.49
C ALA A 17 -15.32 11.32 -2.51
N VAL A 18 -14.97 11.93 -3.65
CA VAL A 18 -13.78 12.79 -3.77
C VAL A 18 -13.89 14.02 -2.88
N GLY A 19 -15.06 14.67 -2.84
CA GLY A 19 -15.33 15.82 -1.98
C GLY A 19 -15.09 15.50 -0.50
N TYR A 20 -15.69 14.42 0.00
CA TYR A 20 -15.49 13.96 1.38
C TYR A 20 -14.03 13.58 1.66
N ALA A 21 -13.36 12.89 0.72
CA ALA A 21 -11.96 12.52 0.87
C ALA A 21 -11.04 13.73 1.03
N ASN A 22 -11.29 14.80 0.26
CA ASN A 22 -10.53 16.05 0.34
C ASN A 22 -10.73 16.78 1.68
N LEU A 23 -11.89 16.59 2.33
CA LEU A 23 -12.18 17.11 3.66
C LEU A 23 -11.69 16.19 4.80
N GLY A 24 -11.08 15.05 4.48
CA GLY A 24 -10.64 14.07 5.47
C GLY A 24 -11.76 13.17 6.02
N MET A 25 -12.97 13.27 5.45
CA MET A 25 -14.15 12.49 5.85
C MET A 25 -14.12 11.12 5.16
N PHE A 26 -13.14 10.28 5.52
CA PHE A 26 -12.88 9.03 4.80
C PHE A 26 -14.01 8.00 4.94
N ALA A 27 -14.72 7.98 6.06
CA ALA A 27 -15.86 7.08 6.26
C ALA A 27 -17.03 7.44 5.33
N ASP A 28 -17.36 8.73 5.22
CA ASP A 28 -18.40 9.23 4.31
C ASP A 28 -17.99 9.01 2.85
N ALA A 29 -16.71 9.26 2.52
CA ALA A 29 -16.19 8.96 1.19
C ALA A 29 -16.36 7.49 0.81
N LEU A 30 -16.10 6.56 1.74
CA LEU A 30 -16.30 5.12 1.52
C LEU A 30 -17.78 4.76 1.34
N ALA A 31 -18.68 5.41 2.09
CA ALA A 31 -20.12 5.19 1.98
C ALA A 31 -20.65 5.58 0.58
N GLU A 32 -20.17 6.71 0.03
CA GLU A 32 -20.52 7.11 -1.34
C GLU A 32 -20.05 6.08 -2.39
N LEU A 33 -18.91 5.42 -2.18
CA LEU A 33 -18.45 4.37 -3.09
C LEU A 33 -19.34 3.12 -3.07
N ASP A 34 -20.08 2.86 -1.99
CA ASP A 34 -20.99 1.72 -1.90
C ASP A 34 -22.28 1.93 -2.73
N HIS A 35 -22.53 3.16 -3.22
CA HIS A 35 -23.67 3.51 -4.07
C HIS A 35 -23.39 3.31 -5.57
N LEU A 36 -22.12 3.10 -5.93
CA LEU A 36 -21.70 2.88 -7.31
C LEU A 36 -22.29 1.59 -7.88
N SER A 37 -22.47 1.56 -9.20
CA SER A 37 -22.80 0.32 -9.90
C SER A 37 -21.72 -0.75 -9.68
N PRO A 38 -22.06 -2.05 -9.81
CA PRO A 38 -21.08 -3.12 -9.78
C PRO A 38 -19.97 -2.95 -10.83
N GLN A 39 -20.30 -2.41 -12.02
CA GLN A 39 -19.33 -2.14 -13.08
C GLN A 39 -18.31 -1.09 -12.63
N MET A 40 -18.75 0.02 -12.04
CA MET A 40 -17.84 1.05 -11.53
C MET A 40 -17.06 0.58 -10.31
N THR A 41 -17.66 -0.23 -9.44
CA THR A 41 -16.95 -0.77 -8.26
C THR A 41 -15.77 -1.67 -8.65
N LEU A 42 -15.83 -2.30 -9.83
CA LEU A 42 -14.77 -3.15 -10.35
C LEU A 42 -13.70 -2.37 -11.13
N ASP A 43 -13.92 -1.10 -11.45
CA ASP A 43 -12.92 -0.25 -12.10
C ASP A 43 -11.65 -0.13 -11.24
N ASP A 44 -10.48 -0.30 -11.85
CA ASP A 44 -9.20 -0.32 -11.12
C ASP A 44 -8.92 1.04 -10.43
N GLY A 45 -9.31 2.16 -11.06
CA GLY A 45 -9.15 3.49 -10.48
C GLY A 45 -10.05 3.70 -9.26
N VAL A 46 -11.28 3.20 -9.30
CA VAL A 46 -12.19 3.21 -8.14
C VAL A 46 -11.69 2.31 -7.03
N GLN A 47 -11.19 1.10 -7.34
CA GLN A 47 -10.62 0.20 -6.34
C GLN A 47 -9.36 0.78 -5.69
N GLU A 48 -8.48 1.41 -6.47
CA GLU A 48 -7.31 2.12 -5.95
C GLU A 48 -7.70 3.27 -5.03
N PHE A 49 -8.70 4.06 -5.42
CA PHE A 49 -9.21 5.13 -4.58
C PHE A 49 -9.81 4.60 -3.29
N LYS A 50 -10.62 3.52 -3.36
CA LYS A 50 -11.18 2.84 -2.19
C LYS A 50 -10.09 2.35 -1.25
N LEU A 51 -9.01 1.75 -1.78
CA LEU A 51 -7.88 1.29 -0.97
C LEU A 51 -7.23 2.44 -0.19
N ARG A 52 -6.92 3.56 -0.87
CA ARG A 52 -6.36 4.74 -0.21
C ARG A 52 -7.27 5.30 0.88
N LEU A 53 -8.59 5.28 0.66
CA LEU A 53 -9.56 5.71 1.68
C LEU A 53 -9.57 4.77 2.88
N LEU A 54 -9.52 3.45 2.67
CA LEU A 54 -9.45 2.46 3.75
C LEU A 54 -8.18 2.65 4.59
N GLU A 55 -7.03 2.88 3.96
CA GLU A 55 -5.77 3.16 4.65
C GLU A 55 -5.84 4.46 5.46
N ARG A 56 -6.35 5.54 4.88
CA ARG A 56 -6.50 6.84 5.56
C ARG A 56 -7.53 6.79 6.69
N ALA A 57 -8.55 5.95 6.57
CA ALA A 57 -9.53 5.68 7.63
C ALA A 57 -9.00 4.73 8.72
N GLY A 58 -7.81 4.15 8.56
CA GLY A 58 -7.27 3.16 9.49
C GLY A 58 -8.02 1.81 9.48
N ARG A 59 -8.80 1.53 8.43
CA ARG A 59 -9.54 0.27 8.26
C ARG A 59 -8.62 -0.81 7.68
N TRP A 60 -7.60 -1.17 8.45
CA TRP A 60 -6.47 -1.98 7.98
C TRP A 60 -6.86 -3.39 7.52
N GLN A 61 -7.83 -4.04 8.17
CA GLN A 61 -8.30 -5.37 7.76
C GLN A 61 -8.96 -5.33 6.38
N ASP A 62 -9.81 -4.32 6.12
CA ASP A 62 -10.48 -4.15 4.84
C ASP A 62 -9.49 -3.76 3.75
N ALA A 63 -8.54 -2.86 4.05
CA ALA A 63 -7.46 -2.48 3.14
C ALA A 63 -6.63 -3.71 2.75
N ALA A 64 -6.25 -4.55 3.71
CA ALA A 64 -5.51 -5.78 3.45
C ALA A 64 -6.29 -6.75 2.56
N GLY A 65 -7.61 -6.89 2.77
CA GLY A 65 -8.47 -7.73 1.94
C GLY A 65 -8.58 -7.24 0.50
N LEU A 66 -8.72 -5.91 0.30
CA LEU A 66 -8.78 -5.33 -1.03
C LEU A 66 -7.43 -5.40 -1.76
N ALA A 67 -6.33 -5.03 -1.08
CA ALA A 67 -4.99 -5.09 -1.66
C ALA A 67 -4.56 -6.51 -2.03
N ALA A 68 -4.93 -7.52 -1.24
CA ALA A 68 -4.68 -8.92 -1.59
C ALA A 68 -5.40 -9.34 -2.89
N ARG A 69 -6.65 -8.91 -3.09
CA ARG A 69 -7.38 -9.17 -4.34
C ARG A 69 -6.76 -8.45 -5.53
N LEU A 70 -6.36 -7.20 -5.35
CA LEU A 70 -5.66 -6.44 -6.39
C LEU A 70 -4.33 -7.11 -6.78
N ALA A 71 -3.53 -7.54 -5.81
CA ALA A 71 -2.29 -8.29 -6.07
C ALA A 71 -2.53 -9.64 -6.77
N THR A 72 -3.66 -10.30 -6.48
CA THR A 72 -4.04 -11.56 -7.14
C THR A 72 -4.46 -11.34 -8.59
N ASN A 73 -5.21 -10.26 -8.85
CA ASN A 73 -5.73 -9.96 -10.18
C ASN A 73 -4.68 -9.31 -11.09
N HIS A 74 -3.72 -8.59 -10.51
CA HIS A 74 -2.67 -7.84 -11.19
C HIS A 74 -1.29 -8.26 -10.65
N PRO A 75 -0.87 -9.52 -10.84
CA PRO A 75 0.36 -10.07 -10.25
C PRO A 75 1.65 -9.49 -10.83
N ASP A 76 1.58 -8.74 -11.93
CA ASP A 76 2.68 -8.01 -12.55
C ASP A 76 2.90 -6.62 -11.92
N GLU A 77 1.96 -6.13 -11.11
CA GLU A 77 2.03 -4.85 -10.43
C GLU A 77 2.46 -4.99 -8.96
N SER A 78 3.76 -4.81 -8.72
CA SER A 78 4.39 -4.90 -7.38
C SER A 78 3.72 -4.04 -6.31
N ARG A 79 3.18 -2.87 -6.69
CA ARG A 79 2.54 -1.90 -5.78
C ARG A 79 1.42 -2.51 -4.94
N TRP A 80 0.70 -3.51 -5.46
CA TRP A 80 -0.40 -4.14 -4.73
C TRP A 80 0.10 -5.06 -3.62
N PHE A 81 1.22 -5.74 -3.83
CA PHE A 81 1.88 -6.51 -2.78
C PHE A 81 2.45 -5.59 -1.69
N ILE A 82 2.98 -4.43 -2.08
CA ILE A 82 3.44 -3.40 -1.14
C ILE A 82 2.28 -2.89 -0.28
N ALA A 83 1.17 -2.49 -0.90
CA ALA A 83 -0.03 -2.05 -0.17
C ALA A 83 -0.60 -3.16 0.73
N TRP A 84 -0.61 -4.40 0.25
CA TRP A 84 -1.06 -5.55 1.04
C TRP A 84 -0.20 -5.77 2.27
N ALA A 85 1.12 -5.79 2.13
CA ALA A 85 2.05 -5.91 3.25
C ALA A 85 1.92 -4.72 4.23
N PHE A 86 1.79 -3.50 3.71
CA PHE A 86 1.62 -2.28 4.51
C PHE A 86 0.35 -2.34 5.38
N ALA A 87 -0.76 -2.81 4.82
CA ALA A 87 -2.01 -3.01 5.55
C ALA A 87 -1.93 -4.20 6.52
N LYS A 88 -1.24 -5.29 6.16
CA LYS A 88 -1.05 -6.47 7.01
C LYS A 88 -0.18 -6.22 8.22
N ARG A 89 0.86 -5.38 8.09
CA ARG A 89 1.66 -4.92 9.23
C ARG A 89 0.79 -4.33 10.34
N ARG A 90 -0.27 -3.61 9.97
CA ARG A 90 -1.15 -2.87 10.89
C ARG A 90 -2.38 -3.63 11.35
N SER A 91 -2.83 -4.59 10.55
CA SER A 91 -4.02 -5.41 10.86
C SER A 91 -3.69 -6.77 11.50
N ASP A 92 -2.44 -7.22 11.40
CA ASP A 92 -2.01 -8.55 11.81
C ASP A 92 -0.63 -8.52 12.49
N SER A 93 0.45 -8.59 11.72
CA SER A 93 1.81 -8.61 12.26
C SER A 93 2.85 -8.20 11.22
N LEU A 94 4.03 -7.82 11.72
CA LEU A 94 5.17 -7.47 10.89
C LEU A 94 5.77 -8.71 10.19
N GLU A 95 5.62 -9.88 10.80
CA GLU A 95 5.99 -11.19 10.27
C GLU A 95 5.14 -11.53 9.04
N THR A 96 3.80 -11.40 9.14
CA THR A 96 2.90 -11.60 7.98
C THR A 96 3.24 -10.65 6.85
N ALA A 97 3.47 -9.36 7.15
CA ALA A 97 3.82 -8.36 6.15
C ALA A 97 5.15 -8.69 5.43
N SER A 98 6.14 -9.16 6.19
CA SER A 98 7.44 -9.57 5.64
C SER A 98 7.31 -10.77 4.72
N LYS A 99 6.51 -11.78 5.10
CA LYS A 99 6.29 -12.95 4.25
C LYS A 99 5.69 -12.56 2.89
N ILE A 100 4.69 -11.68 2.89
CA ILE A 100 4.07 -11.16 1.66
C ILE A 100 5.12 -10.51 0.76
N LEU A 101 6.00 -9.66 1.30
CA LEU A 101 7.03 -9.00 0.50
C LEU A 101 8.15 -9.94 0.06
N THR A 102 8.50 -10.95 0.86
CA THR A 102 9.47 -11.97 0.46
C THR A 102 8.95 -12.78 -0.72
N ASP A 103 7.68 -13.18 -0.69
CA ASP A 103 7.04 -13.88 -1.81
C ASP A 103 6.98 -12.95 -3.04
N ALA A 104 6.58 -11.69 -2.86
CA ALA A 104 6.52 -10.70 -3.94
C ALA A 104 7.90 -10.36 -4.53
N ALA A 105 8.98 -10.38 -3.74
CA ALA A 105 10.34 -10.15 -4.22
C ALA A 105 10.80 -11.24 -5.21
N SER A 106 10.21 -12.44 -5.15
CA SER A 106 10.46 -13.50 -6.13
C SER A 106 9.86 -13.19 -7.50
N LEU A 107 8.75 -12.44 -7.53
CA LEU A 107 8.07 -11.97 -8.75
C LEU A 107 8.68 -10.66 -9.26
N HIS A 108 9.08 -9.78 -8.34
CA HIS A 108 9.55 -8.42 -8.63
C HIS A 108 10.93 -8.16 -8.01
N PRO A 109 11.99 -8.90 -8.41
CA PRO A 109 13.32 -8.82 -7.78
C PRO A 109 14.05 -7.49 -7.97
N LYS A 110 13.54 -6.62 -8.85
CA LYS A 110 14.11 -5.29 -9.16
C LYS A 110 13.25 -4.13 -8.65
N ASP A 111 12.17 -4.41 -7.92
CA ASP A 111 11.38 -3.34 -7.32
C ASP A 111 12.10 -2.79 -6.07
N PRO A 112 12.53 -1.51 -6.09
CA PRO A 112 13.29 -0.94 -4.99
C PRO A 112 12.46 -0.77 -3.71
N LEU A 113 11.15 -0.53 -3.82
CA LEU A 113 10.27 -0.33 -2.67
C LEU A 113 9.98 -1.64 -1.94
N ILE A 114 9.92 -2.78 -2.62
CA ILE A 114 9.85 -4.08 -1.96
C ILE A 114 11.10 -4.30 -1.09
N GLN A 115 12.29 -4.06 -1.66
CA GLN A 115 13.56 -4.20 -0.92
C GLN A 115 13.59 -3.23 0.27
N PHE A 116 13.19 -1.97 0.06
CA PHE A 116 13.17 -0.96 1.12
C PHE A 116 12.28 -1.37 2.29
N ASN A 117 11.04 -1.80 2.02
CA ASN A 117 10.10 -2.21 3.06
C ASN A 117 10.56 -3.48 3.79
N LEU A 118 11.19 -4.44 3.11
CA LEU A 118 11.83 -5.60 3.76
C LEU A 118 12.96 -5.17 4.71
N GLY A 119 13.73 -4.16 4.30
CA GLY A 119 14.74 -3.51 5.14
C GLY A 119 14.13 -2.88 6.40
N CYS A 120 13.08 -2.08 6.25
CA CYS A 120 12.35 -1.47 7.36
C CYS A 120 11.81 -2.53 8.34
N TYR A 121 11.20 -3.60 7.83
CA TYR A 121 10.67 -4.66 8.68
C TYR A 121 11.78 -5.44 9.38
N ALA A 122 12.90 -5.73 8.73
CA ALA A 122 14.04 -6.36 9.40
C ALA A 122 14.61 -5.47 10.51
N ALA A 123 14.73 -4.16 10.27
CA ALA A 123 15.23 -3.19 11.27
C ALA A 123 14.31 -3.15 12.50
N GLN A 124 12.99 -3.11 12.29
CA GLN A 124 12.00 -3.11 13.38
C GLN A 124 11.97 -4.41 14.18
N ARG A 125 12.48 -5.53 13.64
CA ARG A 125 12.69 -6.78 14.40
C ARG A 125 14.06 -6.87 15.07
N GLY A 126 14.93 -5.89 14.89
CA GLY A 126 16.31 -5.91 15.39
C GLY A 126 17.28 -6.75 14.56
N ASP A 127 16.87 -7.26 13.39
CA ASP A 127 17.77 -7.95 12.46
C ASP A 127 18.49 -6.93 11.57
N LEU A 128 19.45 -6.24 12.17
CA LEU A 128 20.15 -5.11 11.54
C LEU A 128 20.99 -5.55 10.33
N THR A 129 21.54 -6.76 10.34
CA THR A 129 22.33 -7.30 9.22
C THR A 129 21.46 -7.49 7.99
N THR A 130 20.30 -8.14 8.16
CA THR A 130 19.35 -8.34 7.05
C THR A 130 18.78 -6.99 6.60
N ALA A 131 18.46 -6.10 7.54
CA ALA A 131 17.95 -4.77 7.23
C ALA A 131 18.93 -3.95 6.37
N GLN A 132 20.21 -3.89 6.77
CA GLN A 132 21.24 -3.19 5.99
C GLN A 132 21.35 -3.73 4.57
N THR A 133 21.32 -5.06 4.42
CA THR A 133 21.42 -5.72 3.11
C THR A 133 20.28 -5.27 2.18
N TYR A 134 19.05 -5.29 2.69
CA TYR A 134 17.87 -4.89 1.93
C TYR A 134 17.84 -3.39 1.61
N VAL A 135 18.15 -2.53 2.58
CA VAL A 135 18.19 -1.07 2.37
C VAL A 135 19.26 -0.69 1.34
N ARG A 136 20.47 -1.26 1.43
CA ARG A 136 21.52 -1.02 0.44
C ARG A 136 21.06 -1.45 -0.96
N ARG A 137 20.42 -2.62 -1.07
CA ARG A 137 19.90 -3.09 -2.35
C ARG A 137 18.81 -2.18 -2.91
N ALA A 138 17.95 -1.62 -2.05
CA ALA A 138 16.94 -0.65 -2.45
C ALA A 138 17.58 0.61 -3.03
N ILE A 139 18.61 1.16 -2.36
CA ILE A 139 19.35 2.36 -2.79
C ILE A 139 20.12 2.10 -4.10
N GLU A 140 20.69 0.91 -4.29
CA GLU A 140 21.34 0.51 -5.55
C GLU A 140 20.35 0.48 -6.74
N LEU A 141 19.09 0.12 -6.48
CA LEU A 141 18.04 0.07 -7.50
C LEU A 141 17.42 1.44 -7.76
N ASP A 142 17.29 2.27 -6.73
CA ASP A 142 16.79 3.64 -6.77
C ASP A 142 17.50 4.52 -5.74
N HIS A 143 18.36 5.40 -6.23
CA HIS A 143 19.21 6.26 -5.40
C HIS A 143 18.40 7.32 -4.62
N ASP A 144 17.18 7.66 -5.06
CA ASP A 144 16.33 8.62 -4.34
C ASP A 144 15.89 8.07 -2.97
N LEU A 145 15.92 6.74 -2.80
CA LEU A 145 15.62 6.08 -1.53
C LEU A 145 16.70 6.30 -0.46
N GLU A 146 17.89 6.77 -0.80
CA GLU A 146 18.94 7.08 0.18
C GLU A 146 18.45 8.17 1.14
N LYS A 147 17.91 9.26 0.59
CA LYS A 147 17.33 10.35 1.39
C LYS A 147 16.21 9.83 2.28
N LEU A 148 15.37 8.93 1.77
CA LEU A 148 14.31 8.31 2.55
C LEU A 148 14.90 7.43 3.67
N ALA A 149 15.94 6.66 3.39
CA ALA A 149 16.60 5.78 4.37
C ALA A 149 17.14 6.56 5.59
N HIS A 150 17.66 7.77 5.35
CA HIS A 150 18.15 8.63 6.44
C HIS A 150 17.04 9.30 7.26
N GLN A 151 15.79 9.29 6.78
CA GLN A 151 14.67 9.99 7.42
C GLN A 151 13.61 9.03 7.98
N ASP A 152 13.51 7.81 7.44
CA ASP A 152 12.47 6.86 7.80
C ASP A 152 12.64 6.41 9.27
N PRO A 153 11.64 6.59 10.13
CA PRO A 153 11.70 6.17 11.53
C PRO A 153 11.93 4.67 11.70
N ASP A 154 11.44 3.83 10.77
CA ASP A 154 11.61 2.38 10.86
C ASP A 154 13.10 1.97 10.75
N LEU A 155 13.94 2.82 10.14
CA LEU A 155 15.37 2.61 9.95
C LEU A 155 16.25 3.31 10.98
N GLU A 156 15.65 3.93 12.01
CA GLU A 156 16.39 4.51 13.14
C GLU A 156 17.38 3.53 13.77
N PRO A 157 17.06 2.23 13.98
CA PRO A 157 18.03 1.27 14.51
C PRO A 157 19.31 1.14 13.67
N LEU A 158 19.20 1.25 12.34
CA LEU A 158 20.36 1.19 11.45
C LEU A 158 21.22 2.46 11.52
N ARG A 159 20.58 3.64 11.63
CA ARG A 159 21.31 4.91 11.81
C ARG A 159 22.06 4.95 13.13
N GLN A 160 21.45 4.50 14.22
CA GLN A 160 22.10 4.42 15.53
C GLN A 160 23.30 3.44 15.53
N ALA A 161 23.21 2.37 14.74
CA ALA A 161 24.29 1.42 14.55
C ALA A 161 25.34 1.85 13.49
N HIS A 162 25.13 2.99 12.82
CA HIS A 162 25.99 3.50 11.74
C HIS A 162 26.14 2.50 10.59
N LEU A 163 25.00 1.94 10.15
CA LEU A 163 24.91 0.91 9.11
C LEU A 163 24.28 1.42 7.80
N ILE A 164 23.90 2.69 7.74
CA ILE A 164 23.48 3.40 6.51
C ILE A 164 24.36 4.64 6.45
N ASP A 165 25.34 4.63 5.55
CA ASP A 165 26.28 5.73 5.29
C ASP A 165 25.84 6.53 4.06
#